data_AF-A0A1X7TFT1-F1
#
_entry.id   AF-A0A1X7TFT1-F1
#
_cell.length_a   1.000
_cell.length_b   1.000
_cell.length_c   1.000
_cell.angle_alpha   90.00
_cell.angle_beta   90.00
_cell.angle_gamma   90.00
#
_symmetry.space_group_name_H-M   'P 1'
#
loop_
_entity.id
_entity.type
_entity.pdbx_description
1 polymer ?
#
loop_
_entity_poly.entity_id
_entity_poly.type
_entity_poly.pdbx_seq_one_letter_code
_entity_poly.pdbx_strand_id
1 'polypeptide(L)'
;LWARAYQDRDYHAAIHTNNGTEAQNTVLKYSNLPKRKTLTLSRLLLYLKKIICQMLTVKYKFLNFQQTPHYRSYNDGIPTYLQGRPKHVILHCLDRKGSSKKFIYDDIKD
;
A
#
# COMPACT_ATOMS: atom_id res chain seq x y z
N LEU A 1 -16.58 27.38 11.46
CA LEU A 1 -15.74 28.51 11.01
C LEU A 1 -14.66 28.13 9.98
N TRP A 2 -14.70 26.95 9.36
CA TRP A 2 -13.82 26.56 8.23
C TRP A 2 -14.56 26.56 6.88
N ALA A 3 -15.85 26.23 6.89
CA ALA A 3 -16.68 26.16 5.68
C ALA A 3 -16.93 27.53 5.00
N ARG A 4 -16.84 28.66 5.72
CA ARG A 4 -17.00 30.00 5.13
C ARG A 4 -15.76 30.51 4.37
N ALA A 5 -14.57 29.97 4.67
CA ALA A 5 -13.32 30.42 4.04
C ALA A 5 -13.15 29.92 2.60
N TYR A 6 -13.92 28.91 2.20
CA TYR A 6 -13.91 28.33 0.84
C TYR A 6 -15.13 28.73 0.00
N GLN A 7 -15.95 29.65 0.50
CA GLN A 7 -17.09 30.16 -0.26
C GLN A 7 -16.63 31.29 -1.18
N ASP A 8 -15.75 30.95 -2.10
CA ASP A 8 -15.36 31.82 -3.21
C ASP A 8 -16.61 32.01 -4.10
N ARG A 9 -17.06 33.26 -4.23
CA ARG A 9 -18.31 33.61 -4.92
C ARG A 9 -18.18 33.59 -6.44
N ASP A 10 -16.96 33.36 -6.95
CA ASP A 10 -16.66 33.39 -8.39
C ASP A 10 -16.28 32.02 -8.99
N TYR A 11 -16.37 30.92 -8.21
CA TYR A 11 -16.13 29.58 -8.74
C TYR A 11 -17.36 29.02 -9.49
N HIS A 12 -17.60 29.53 -10.69
CA HIS A 12 -18.45 28.92 -11.72
C HIS A 12 -17.80 27.72 -12.43
N ALA A 13 -16.80 27.08 -11.81
CA ALA A 13 -16.40 25.75 -12.25
C ALA A 13 -17.48 24.78 -11.77
N ALA A 14 -18.52 24.57 -12.57
CA ALA A 14 -19.27 23.34 -12.49
C ALA A 14 -18.25 22.22 -12.69
N ILE A 15 -17.76 21.65 -11.58
CA ILE A 15 -16.87 20.52 -11.59
C ILE A 15 -17.70 19.36 -12.11
N HIS A 16 -17.80 19.26 -13.44
CA HIS A 16 -18.29 18.10 -14.15
C HIS A 16 -17.22 17.00 -14.01
N THR A 17 -16.93 16.55 -12.80
CA THR A 17 -16.19 15.29 -12.56
C THR A 17 -17.12 14.11 -12.74
N ASN A 18 -18.00 14.14 -13.74
CA ASN A 18 -18.71 12.97 -14.20
C ASN A 18 -17.73 11.94 -14.79
N ASN A 19 -16.58 12.38 -15.31
CA ASN A 19 -15.53 11.51 -15.87
C ASN A 19 -15.13 10.36 -14.93
N GLY A 20 -15.02 10.60 -13.62
CA GLY A 20 -14.66 9.55 -12.65
C GLY A 20 -15.79 8.54 -12.45
N THR A 21 -17.02 9.03 -12.30
CA THR A 21 -18.21 8.19 -12.12
C THR A 21 -18.56 7.43 -13.40
N GLU A 22 -18.41 8.05 -14.57
CA GLU A 22 -18.62 7.45 -15.88
C GLU A 22 -17.55 6.40 -16.18
N ALA A 23 -16.28 6.66 -15.84
CA ALA A 23 -15.21 5.67 -15.93
C ALA A 23 -15.48 4.46 -15.03
N GLN A 24 -15.90 4.70 -13.77
CA GLN A 24 -16.28 3.63 -12.85
C GLN A 24 -17.49 2.84 -13.34
N ASN A 25 -18.51 3.53 -13.88
CA ASN A 25 -19.68 2.90 -14.49
C ASN A 25 -19.32 2.07 -15.72
N THR A 26 -18.40 2.55 -16.55
CA THR A 26 -17.88 1.84 -17.72
C THR A 26 -17.14 0.57 -17.29
N VAL A 27 -16.22 0.67 -16.35
CA VAL A 27 -15.47 -0.47 -15.80
C VAL A 27 -16.41 -1.49 -15.14
N LEU A 28 -17.45 -1.04 -14.43
CA LEU A 28 -18.44 -1.92 -13.84
C LEU A 28 -19.25 -2.67 -14.93
N LYS A 29 -19.75 -1.94 -15.94
CA LYS A 29 -20.60 -2.49 -17.01
C LYS A 29 -19.85 -3.46 -17.93
N TYR A 30 -18.62 -3.14 -18.32
CA TYR A 30 -17.91 -3.89 -19.36
C TYR A 30 -16.90 -4.90 -18.82
N SER A 31 -16.31 -4.67 -17.64
CA SER A 31 -15.25 -5.54 -17.11
C SER A 31 -15.74 -6.49 -16.01
N ASN A 32 -16.75 -6.09 -15.24
CA ASN A 32 -17.11 -6.76 -13.99
C ASN A 32 -18.48 -7.45 -14.01
N LEU A 33 -19.40 -7.01 -14.88
CA LEU A 33 -20.70 -7.65 -15.04
C LEU A 33 -20.65 -8.69 -16.17
N PRO A 34 -21.25 -9.88 -15.99
CA PRO A 34 -21.37 -10.83 -17.09
C PRO A 34 -22.22 -10.21 -18.21
N LYS A 35 -21.89 -10.50 -19.48
CA LYS A 35 -22.62 -10.04 -20.68
C LYS A 35 -24.05 -10.59 -20.73
N ARG A 36 -24.93 -10.12 -19.83
CA ARG A 36 -26.32 -10.51 -19.72
C ARG A 36 -27.19 -9.26 -19.80
N LYS A 37 -28.19 -9.28 -20.68
CA LYS A 37 -29.05 -8.13 -20.98
C LYS A 37 -29.90 -7.67 -19.78
N THR A 38 -30.16 -8.56 -18.81
CA THR A 38 -30.95 -8.24 -17.61
C THR A 38 -30.36 -8.91 -16.38
N LEU A 39 -29.94 -8.10 -15.40
CA LEU A 39 -29.55 -8.54 -14.07
C LEU A 39 -30.48 -7.87 -13.06
N THR A 40 -31.11 -8.66 -12.21
CA THR A 40 -31.86 -8.12 -11.07
C THR A 40 -30.89 -7.49 -10.07
N LEU A 41 -31.37 -6.51 -9.31
CA LEU A 41 -30.57 -5.83 -8.28
C LEU A 41 -29.91 -6.83 -7.32
N SER A 42 -30.66 -7.86 -6.88
CA SER A 42 -30.14 -8.90 -5.98
C SER A 42 -29.00 -9.71 -6.60
N ARG A 43 -29.07 -10.01 -7.89
CA ARG A 43 -27.99 -10.71 -8.61
C ARG A 43 -26.77 -9.81 -8.77
N LEU A 44 -26.97 -8.53 -9.07
CA LEU A 44 -25.89 -7.55 -9.18
C LEU A 44 -25.14 -7.38 -7.85
N LEU A 45 -25.88 -7.32 -6.72
CA LEU A 45 -25.30 -7.27 -5.39
C LEU A 45 -24.46 -8.53 -5.07
N LEU A 46 -24.94 -9.71 -5.46
CA LEU A 46 -24.21 -10.97 -5.29
C LEU A 46 -22.88 -10.97 -6.07
N TYR A 47 -22.90 -10.47 -7.31
CA TYR A 47 -21.71 -10.34 -8.14
C TYR A 47 -20.71 -9.34 -7.56
N LEU A 48 -21.17 -8.16 -7.15
CA LEU A 48 -20.34 -7.16 -6.49
C LEU A 48 -19.70 -7.71 -5.22
N LYS A 49 -20.47 -8.39 -4.38
CA LYS A 49 -19.96 -9.05 -3.17
C LYS A 49 -18.84 -10.03 -3.53
N LYS A 50 -19.04 -10.87 -4.55
CA LYS A 50 -18.03 -11.85 -5.00
C LYS A 50 -16.74 -11.15 -5.44
N ILE A 51 -16.82 -10.11 -6.27
CA ILE A 51 -15.66 -9.37 -6.79
C ILE A 51 -14.93 -8.66 -5.65
N ILE A 52 -15.66 -7.92 -4.81
CA ILE A 52 -15.08 -7.20 -3.66
C ILE A 52 -14.41 -8.18 -2.70
N CYS A 53 -15.06 -9.28 -2.35
CA CYS A 53 -14.46 -10.31 -1.48
C CYS A 53 -13.20 -10.91 -2.10
N GLN A 54 -13.18 -11.18 -3.41
CA GLN A 54 -11.98 -11.68 -4.09
C GLN A 54 -10.84 -10.66 -4.05
N MET A 55 -11.10 -9.39 -4.38
CA MET A 55 -10.09 -8.33 -4.33
C MET A 55 -9.55 -8.12 -2.91
N LEU A 56 -10.43 -8.08 -1.91
CA LEU A 56 -10.04 -7.97 -0.51
C LEU A 56 -9.25 -9.19 -0.03
N THR A 57 -9.60 -10.39 -0.49
CA THR A 57 -8.86 -11.61 -0.16
C THR A 57 -7.45 -11.59 -0.74
N VAL A 58 -7.28 -11.14 -1.99
CA VAL A 58 -5.95 -10.99 -2.61
C VAL A 58 -5.13 -9.95 -1.84
N LYS A 59 -5.71 -8.79 -1.54
CA LYS A 59 -5.06 -7.75 -0.75
C LYS A 59 -4.64 -8.25 0.63
N TYR A 60 -5.54 -8.95 1.33
CA TYR A 60 -5.28 -9.52 2.65
C TYR A 60 -4.16 -10.57 2.60
N LYS A 61 -4.21 -11.52 1.67
CA LYS A 61 -3.16 -12.53 1.47
C LYS A 61 -1.81 -11.88 1.19
N PHE A 62 -1.80 -10.86 0.33
CA PHE A 62 -0.58 -10.12 0.03
C PHE A 62 -0.03 -9.42 1.28
N LEU A 63 -0.86 -8.67 2.01
CA LEU A 63 -0.45 -8.00 3.26
C LEU A 63 0.11 -9.00 4.28
N ASN A 64 -0.50 -10.17 4.42
CA ASN A 64 0.01 -11.23 5.28
C ASN A 64 1.34 -11.80 4.78
N PHE A 65 1.48 -12.02 3.48
CA PHE A 65 2.75 -12.40 2.87
C PHE A 65 3.83 -11.36 3.16
N GLN A 66 3.50 -10.06 3.13
CA GLN A 66 4.44 -8.98 3.46
C GLN A 66 5.00 -9.04 4.89
N GLN A 67 4.28 -9.67 5.82
CA GLN A 67 4.73 -9.90 7.19
C GLN A 67 5.64 -11.14 7.32
N THR A 68 5.75 -11.96 6.27
CA THR A 68 6.61 -13.14 6.29
C THR A 68 8.06 -12.78 5.99
N PRO A 69 9.04 -13.52 6.54
CA PRO A 69 10.45 -13.36 6.21
C PRO A 69 10.77 -13.54 4.72
N HIS A 70 9.88 -14.18 3.95
CA HIS A 70 10.06 -14.49 2.53
C HIS A 70 9.63 -13.37 1.57
N TYR A 71 8.93 -12.33 2.04
CA TYR A 71 8.48 -11.25 1.16
C TYR A 71 9.61 -10.31 0.72
N ARG A 72 10.60 -10.11 1.59
CA ARG A 72 11.79 -9.31 1.29
C ARG A 72 13.01 -10.12 1.69
N SER A 73 13.78 -10.55 0.71
CA SER A 73 15.12 -11.04 0.96
C SER A 73 15.96 -9.88 1.51
N TYR A 74 16.73 -10.18 2.56
CA TYR A 74 17.74 -9.25 3.03
C TYR A 74 18.92 -9.27 2.04
N ASN A 75 19.59 -8.13 1.91
CA ASN A 75 20.87 -8.09 1.20
C ASN A 75 21.87 -9.02 1.91
N ASP A 76 22.67 -9.79 1.17
CA ASP A 76 23.71 -10.69 1.69
C ASP A 76 24.72 -9.98 2.62
N GLY A 77 24.86 -8.65 2.48
CA GLY A 77 25.66 -7.82 3.38
C GLY A 77 25.05 -7.60 4.77
N ILE A 78 23.80 -8.01 5.02
CA ILE A 78 23.13 -7.90 6.32
C ILE A 78 23.34 -9.20 7.10
N PRO A 79 24.04 -9.16 8.25
CA PRO A 79 24.22 -10.34 9.10
C PRO A 79 22.91 -10.99 9.49
N THR A 80 22.88 -12.33 9.53
CA THR A 80 21.69 -13.13 9.84
C THR A 80 21.01 -12.73 11.15
N TYR A 81 21.79 -12.36 12.18
CA TYR A 81 21.26 -11.92 13.48
C TYR A 81 20.54 -10.55 13.45
N LEU A 82 20.70 -9.76 12.37
CA LEU A 82 19.98 -8.50 12.13
C LEU A 82 18.78 -8.67 11.20
N GLN A 83 18.64 -9.81 10.53
CA GLN A 83 17.49 -10.11 9.68
C GLN A 83 16.23 -10.18 10.56
N GLY A 84 15.13 -9.57 10.11
CA GLY A 84 13.88 -9.49 10.87
C GLY A 84 13.81 -8.33 11.87
N ARG A 85 14.86 -7.50 11.99
CA ARG A 85 14.84 -6.30 12.84
C ARG A 85 14.31 -5.08 12.09
N PRO A 86 13.74 -4.07 12.78
CA PRO A 86 13.34 -2.82 12.16
C PRO A 86 14.50 -2.15 11.41
N LYS A 87 14.21 -1.52 10.26
CA LYS A 87 15.22 -0.91 9.38
C LYS A 87 16.18 0.04 10.10
N HIS A 88 15.68 0.87 11.02
CA HIS A 88 16.51 1.83 11.76
C HIS A 88 17.53 1.13 12.68
N VAL A 89 17.17 -0.01 13.29
CA VAL A 89 18.08 -0.82 14.10
C VAL A 89 19.19 -1.42 13.25
N ILE A 90 18.83 -2.00 12.09
CA ILE A 90 19.81 -2.59 11.16
C ILE A 90 20.82 -1.52 10.72
N LEU A 91 20.34 -0.34 10.31
CA LEU A 91 21.19 0.77 9.89
C LEU A 91 22.13 1.23 11.01
N HIS A 92 21.61 1.40 12.23
CA HIS A 92 22.42 1.80 13.38
C HIS A 92 23.54 0.79 13.67
N CYS A 93 23.23 -0.51 13.68
CA CYS A 93 24.23 -1.55 13.92
C CYS A 93 25.30 -1.62 12.82
N LEU A 94 24.92 -1.46 11.56
CA LEU A 94 25.86 -1.44 10.43
C LEU A 94 26.78 -0.21 10.48
N ASP A 95 26.22 0.96 10.82
CA ASP A 95 26.99 2.20 10.97
C ASP A 95 28.00 2.11 12.13
N ARG A 96 27.57 1.61 13.29
CA ARG A 96 28.49 1.37 14.42
C ARG A 96 29.56 0.35 14.08
N LYS A 97 29.23 -0.72 13.36
CA LYS A 97 30.22 -1.72 12.89
C LYS A 97 31.24 -1.09 11.94
N GLY A 98 30.79 -0.24 11.02
CA GLY A 98 31.68 0.51 10.13
C GLY A 98 32.58 1.49 10.89
N SER A 99 32.00 2.22 11.84
CA SER A 99 32.72 3.18 12.68
C SER A 99 33.71 2.50 13.63
N SER A 100 33.41 1.30 14.12
CA SER A 100 34.30 0.52 14.99
C SER A 100 35.60 0.12 14.30
N LYS A 101 35.62 -0.01 12.97
CA LYS A 101 36.85 -0.31 12.22
C LYS A 101 37.86 0.83 12.22
N LYS A 102 37.50 2.01 12.73
CA LYS A 102 38.41 3.16 12.88
C LYS A 102 39.26 3.10 14.14
N PHE A 103 38.86 2.31 15.13
CA PHE A 103 39.63 2.15 16.36
C PHE A 103 40.68 1.05 16.15
N ILE A 104 41.94 1.41 16.40
CA ILE A 104 43.09 0.50 16.33
C ILE A 104 43.40 0.03 17.76
N TYR A 105 44.13 -1.08 17.91
CA TYR A 105 44.52 -1.62 19.22
C TYR A 105 45.14 -0.56 20.15
N ASP A 106 45.89 0.39 19.57
CA ASP A 106 46.53 1.50 20.30
C ASP A 106 45.55 2.53 20.90
N ASP A 107 44.27 2.52 20.50
CA ASP A 107 43.23 3.40 21.05
C ASP A 107 42.62 2.85 22.35
N ILE A 108 42.93 1.61 22.72
CA ILE A 108 42.44 0.96 23.94
C ILE A 108 43.44 1.27 25.06
N LYS A 109 43.04 2.12 26.00
CA LYS A 109 43.79 2.39 27.23
C LYS A 109 43.23 1.55 28.37
N ASP A 110 44.12 0.83 29.06
CA ASP A 110 43.84 0.14 30.33
C ASP A 110 43.51 1.13 31.46
#